data_AF-A0A8T3WQN9-F1
#
_entry.id   AF-A0A8T3WQN9-F1
#
_cell.length_a   1.000
_cell.length_b   1.000
_cell.length_c   1.000
_cell.angle_alpha   90.00
_cell.angle_beta   90.00
_cell.angle_gamma   90.00
#
_symmetry.space_group_name_H-M   'P 1'
#
loop_
_entity.id
_entity.type
_entity.pdbx_description
1 polymer ?
#
loop_
_entity_poly.entity_id
_entity_poly.type
_entity_poly.pdbx_seq_one_letter_code
_entity_poly.pdbx_strand_id
1 'polypeptide(L)'
;MTKILNYLPKPHSSFLQWHITERCNLRCKHCYQTSYETPEMPLPKMLSIVDEYIELLDLWGIEGRMQVTGGEPFVRKDIFDVLEKIHENRNKLMFTIMSNGFYVTRDIAKKLKDLNINNFQISIEGEAHTNDYIRGKGAFKKITEAAKILVEEGIHTSLSFTVTSINSKEYFKVLEIAKSLGVQTLWSDRLVPWGSGKQIQEQMLQPLDVKEHYEKITRISKDLERNGSKTRLSRNRTLYFMADPKKEHDRLPWANHCDGVGTRGMTVLCDGTVYPCRRLPIKVGNLMEQSLFEIWYGNEWMWKLRDKNNYKNEKCGNCELFERCGGGAPCIAYGYSGTPFATDPQCWKAFDKILPAEELARAAQIAESDKEPEYWEHVIVQDTGKDLGEHFELDNGRIYYCNGIKTEVSKIKEENPSGLYLLNIDLNNFNIDEILNKIENKKIKKLFVSIRNNQNSTQNKNEALFLLGHLKNKNVNFKLTRPLPRGWFGFDYFRVSRALNAPQSWKDSMELFYIENEQIKIRNIINIDGPKLKYMPSRNQIYEYFSYFYNRPRRMQKPKEELIKVKAVWG
;
A
#
# COMPACT_ATOMS: atom_id res chain seq x y z
N MET A 1 -16.95 4.89 15.74
CA MET A 1 -16.60 3.92 14.68
C MET A 1 -17.27 4.27 13.34
N THR A 2 -18.60 4.24 13.23
CA THR A 2 -19.34 4.38 11.96
C THR A 2 -19.05 5.68 11.19
N LYS A 3 -18.79 6.80 11.88
CA LYS A 3 -18.53 8.10 11.23
C LYS A 3 -17.17 8.17 10.54
N ILE A 4 -16.10 7.60 11.12
CA ILE A 4 -14.77 7.57 10.50
C ILE A 4 -14.73 6.74 9.22
N LEU A 5 -15.36 5.58 9.26
CA LEU A 5 -15.29 4.61 8.17
C LEU A 5 -15.84 5.19 6.86
N ASN A 6 -16.77 6.13 6.95
CA ASN A 6 -17.33 6.85 5.80
C ASN A 6 -16.35 7.84 5.15
N TYR A 7 -15.25 8.21 5.82
CA TYR A 7 -14.18 9.08 5.29
C TYR A 7 -12.91 8.32 4.92
N LEU A 8 -12.82 7.02 5.23
CA LEU A 8 -11.72 6.17 4.78
C LEU A 8 -12.07 5.55 3.42
N PRO A 9 -11.12 5.44 2.49
CA PRO A 9 -11.36 4.74 1.23
C PRO A 9 -11.68 3.27 1.53
N LYS A 10 -12.82 2.80 1.00
CA LYS A 10 -13.25 1.40 1.08
C LYS A 10 -13.14 0.78 -0.32
N PRO A 11 -12.67 -0.47 -0.45
CA PRO A 11 -12.73 -1.18 -1.71
C PRO A 11 -14.19 -1.55 -2.04
N HIS A 12 -14.56 -1.56 -3.33
CA HIS A 12 -15.88 -2.05 -3.78
C HIS A 12 -16.00 -3.59 -3.77
N SER A 13 -14.87 -4.29 -3.72
CA SER A 13 -14.76 -5.75 -3.59
C SER A 13 -13.36 -6.05 -3.06
N SER A 14 -13.19 -7.08 -2.23
CA SER A 14 -11.85 -7.45 -1.74
C SER A 14 -11.44 -8.86 -2.14
N PHE A 15 -10.14 -9.14 -2.07
CA PHE A 15 -9.64 -10.51 -1.99
C PHE A 15 -8.41 -10.62 -1.07
N LEU A 16 -8.33 -11.71 -0.31
CA LEU A 16 -7.16 -12.11 0.45
C LEU A 16 -6.52 -13.33 -0.23
N GLN A 17 -5.30 -13.18 -0.76
CA GLN A 17 -4.52 -14.33 -1.22
C GLN A 17 -3.69 -14.87 -0.06
N TRP A 18 -3.95 -16.10 0.35
CA TRP A 18 -3.32 -16.67 1.54
C TRP A 18 -2.35 -17.77 1.13
N HIS A 19 -1.07 -17.50 1.34
CA HIS A 19 0.03 -18.45 1.19
C HIS A 19 0.19 -19.19 2.54
N ILE A 20 -0.54 -20.29 2.72
CA ILE A 20 -0.66 -20.99 4.02
C ILE A 20 0.59 -21.76 4.43
N THR A 21 1.50 -21.96 3.49
CA THR A 21 2.79 -22.63 3.64
C THR A 21 3.75 -22.07 2.59
N GLU A 22 5.05 -22.24 2.81
CA GLU A 22 6.08 -22.08 1.78
C GLU A 22 6.61 -23.46 1.31
N ARG A 23 6.19 -24.57 1.93
CA ARG A 23 6.61 -25.92 1.52
C ARG A 23 5.96 -26.28 0.18
N CYS A 24 6.77 -26.68 -0.80
CA CYS A 24 6.29 -27.12 -2.11
C CYS A 24 7.05 -28.37 -2.56
N ASN A 25 6.37 -29.30 -3.24
CA ASN A 25 6.94 -30.50 -3.84
C ASN A 25 7.58 -30.24 -5.22
N LEU A 26 7.46 -29.03 -5.78
CA LEU A 26 8.05 -28.63 -7.07
C LEU A 26 9.04 -27.46 -6.90
N ARG A 27 9.86 -27.21 -7.93
CA ARG A 27 10.80 -26.08 -8.03
C ARG A 27 10.72 -25.45 -9.42
N CYS A 28 9.56 -24.85 -9.73
CA CYS A 28 9.28 -24.33 -11.08
C CYS A 28 10.24 -23.19 -11.46
N LYS A 29 10.74 -23.19 -12.71
CA LYS A 29 11.70 -22.18 -13.21
C LYS A 29 11.20 -20.74 -13.12
N HIS A 30 9.89 -20.52 -13.25
CA HIS A 30 9.25 -19.19 -13.20
C HIS A 30 8.81 -18.73 -11.80
N CYS A 31 9.04 -19.54 -10.76
CA CYS A 31 8.41 -19.32 -9.47
C CYS A 31 8.88 -18.02 -8.80
N TYR A 32 7.94 -17.18 -8.36
CA TYR A 32 8.23 -15.96 -7.60
C TYR A 32 8.63 -16.21 -6.13
N GLN A 33 8.52 -17.44 -5.66
CA GLN A 33 8.80 -17.81 -4.28
C GLN A 33 10.31 -17.87 -4.02
N THR A 34 10.75 -17.31 -2.88
CA THR A 34 12.17 -17.13 -2.52
C THR A 34 12.66 -18.05 -1.40
N SER A 35 11.76 -18.65 -0.62
CA SER A 35 12.04 -19.58 0.49
C SER A 35 11.13 -20.79 0.38
N TYR A 36 11.54 -21.95 0.88
CA TYR A 36 10.70 -23.15 1.00
C TYR A 36 10.63 -23.70 2.43
N GLU A 37 11.26 -23.01 3.38
CA GLU A 37 11.55 -23.48 4.76
C GLU A 37 11.17 -22.44 5.81
N THR A 38 10.26 -21.52 5.46
CA THR A 38 9.78 -20.46 6.36
C THR A 38 8.95 -21.06 7.50
N PRO A 39 9.13 -20.61 8.76
CA PRO A 39 8.29 -21.01 9.88
C PRO A 39 6.80 -20.75 9.63
N GLU A 40 5.96 -21.71 10.01
CA GLU A 40 4.51 -21.65 9.80
C GLU A 40 3.78 -21.30 11.10
N MET A 41 2.78 -20.43 11.01
CA MET A 41 1.86 -20.11 12.10
C MET A 41 1.14 -21.38 12.58
N PRO A 42 0.90 -21.53 13.89
CA PRO A 42 0.12 -22.63 14.42
C PRO A 42 -1.34 -22.50 13.99
N LEU A 43 -2.02 -23.64 13.80
CA LEU A 43 -3.40 -23.70 13.31
C LEU A 43 -4.37 -22.71 13.99
N PRO A 44 -4.40 -22.53 15.33
CA PRO A 44 -5.29 -21.55 15.96
C PRO A 44 -5.11 -20.09 15.48
N LYS A 45 -3.88 -19.69 15.12
CA LYS A 45 -3.62 -18.36 14.55
C LYS A 45 -3.95 -18.31 13.05
N MET A 46 -3.78 -19.41 12.31
CA MET A 46 -4.28 -19.51 10.94
C MET A 46 -5.80 -19.31 10.90
N LEU A 47 -6.55 -20.02 11.75
CA LEU A 47 -8.02 -19.90 11.79
C LEU A 47 -8.48 -18.46 12.13
N SER A 48 -7.76 -17.72 12.98
CA SER A 48 -8.11 -16.33 13.29
C SER A 48 -7.91 -15.37 12.10
N ILE A 49 -7.10 -15.71 11.09
CA ILE A 49 -6.95 -14.87 9.89
C ILE A 49 -8.25 -14.83 9.07
N VAL A 50 -9.05 -15.92 9.12
CA VAL A 50 -10.39 -15.93 8.52
C VAL A 50 -11.29 -14.95 9.27
N ASP A 51 -11.31 -15.01 10.61
CA ASP A 51 -12.11 -14.11 11.44
C ASP A 51 -11.70 -12.63 11.26
N GLU A 52 -10.39 -12.33 11.29
CA GLU A 52 -9.84 -10.98 11.06
C GLU A 52 -10.20 -10.42 9.66
N TYR A 53 -10.32 -11.29 8.64
CA TYR A 53 -10.74 -10.87 7.30
C TYR A 53 -12.25 -10.62 7.22
N ILE A 54 -13.07 -11.45 7.88
CA ILE A 54 -14.52 -11.22 8.00
C ILE A 54 -14.80 -9.89 8.70
N GLU A 55 -14.15 -9.62 9.84
CA GLU A 55 -14.26 -8.34 10.56
C GLU A 55 -13.98 -7.14 9.64
N LEU A 56 -12.95 -7.23 8.78
CA LEU A 56 -12.58 -6.18 7.84
C LEU A 56 -13.60 -6.02 6.68
N LEU A 57 -14.19 -7.12 6.20
CA LEU A 57 -15.24 -7.09 5.18
C LEU A 57 -16.56 -6.50 5.71
N ASP A 58 -16.93 -6.81 6.96
CA ASP A 58 -18.07 -6.21 7.64
C ASP A 58 -17.87 -4.71 7.88
N LEU A 59 -16.65 -4.31 8.29
CA LEU A 59 -16.26 -2.91 8.43
C LEU A 59 -16.41 -2.11 7.13
N TRP A 60 -16.12 -2.74 6.00
CA TRP A 60 -16.29 -2.16 4.67
C TRP A 60 -17.74 -2.21 4.17
N GLY A 61 -18.55 -3.15 4.68
CA GLY A 61 -19.92 -3.40 4.21
C GLY A 61 -19.96 -4.13 2.85
N ILE A 62 -18.98 -4.99 2.58
CA ILE A 62 -18.83 -5.71 1.30
C ILE A 62 -18.66 -7.22 1.52
N GLU A 63 -18.78 -8.00 0.45
CA GLU A 63 -18.37 -9.40 0.40
C GLU A 63 -16.91 -9.55 -0.06
N GLY A 64 -16.30 -10.68 0.29
CA GLY A 64 -14.88 -10.94 0.07
C GLY A 64 -14.59 -12.20 -0.75
N ARG A 65 -13.30 -12.39 -1.06
CA ARG A 65 -12.79 -13.59 -1.71
C ARG A 65 -11.55 -14.08 -1.00
N MET A 66 -11.46 -15.37 -0.70
CA MET A 66 -10.21 -15.97 -0.21
C MET A 66 -9.58 -16.88 -1.27
N GLN A 67 -8.30 -16.70 -1.54
CA GLN A 67 -7.53 -17.51 -2.51
C GLN A 67 -6.48 -18.29 -1.74
N VAL A 68 -6.78 -19.55 -1.41
CA VAL A 68 -5.90 -20.43 -0.64
C VAL A 68 -4.85 -21.05 -1.57
N THR A 69 -3.58 -20.84 -1.22
CA THR A 69 -2.41 -21.25 -2.00
C THR A 69 -1.17 -21.25 -1.09
N GLY A 70 0.03 -21.08 -1.64
CA GLY A 70 1.29 -21.02 -0.90
C GLY A 70 1.99 -22.35 -0.91
N GLY A 71 3.26 -22.33 -1.33
CA GLY A 71 4.02 -23.52 -1.66
C GLY A 71 3.19 -24.46 -2.54
N GLU A 72 2.81 -25.61 -1.97
CA GLU A 72 1.66 -26.39 -2.40
C GLU A 72 0.72 -26.61 -1.19
N PRO A 73 -0.51 -26.08 -1.17
CA PRO A 73 -1.36 -26.09 0.03
C PRO A 73 -1.64 -27.50 0.57
N PHE A 74 -1.73 -28.52 -0.29
CA PHE A 74 -2.01 -29.90 0.11
C PHE A 74 -0.81 -30.65 0.75
N VAL A 75 0.35 -30.00 0.94
CA VAL A 75 1.43 -30.56 1.82
C VAL A 75 1.16 -30.32 3.31
N ARG A 76 0.15 -29.50 3.64
CA ARG A 76 -0.33 -29.31 5.01
C ARG A 76 -1.29 -30.44 5.38
N LYS A 77 -1.14 -30.99 6.58
CA LYS A 77 -2.04 -32.02 7.12
C LYS A 77 -3.37 -31.42 7.60
N ASP A 78 -3.31 -30.16 8.06
CA ASP A 78 -4.38 -29.34 8.63
C ASP A 78 -5.05 -28.41 7.60
N ILE A 79 -4.91 -28.71 6.30
CA ILE A 79 -5.53 -27.90 5.23
C ILE A 79 -7.06 -27.94 5.30
N PHE A 80 -7.64 -29.10 5.62
CA PHE A 80 -9.10 -29.24 5.65
C PHE A 80 -9.74 -28.43 6.79
N ASP A 81 -9.11 -28.36 7.97
CA ASP A 81 -9.56 -27.50 9.08
C ASP A 81 -9.64 -26.02 8.66
N VAL A 82 -8.67 -25.56 7.86
CA VAL A 82 -8.65 -24.19 7.31
C VAL A 82 -9.74 -23.99 6.25
N LEU A 83 -9.96 -24.97 5.36
CA LEU A 83 -11.00 -24.88 4.33
C LEU A 83 -12.42 -24.96 4.92
N GLU A 84 -12.62 -25.77 5.97
CA GLU A 84 -13.86 -25.86 6.74
C GLU A 84 -14.19 -24.52 7.40
N LYS A 85 -13.22 -23.88 8.06
CA LYS A 85 -13.37 -22.54 8.64
C LYS A 85 -13.73 -21.45 7.61
N ILE A 86 -13.24 -21.58 6.37
CA ILE A 86 -13.63 -20.68 5.28
C ILE A 86 -15.07 -21.01 4.80
N HIS A 87 -15.42 -22.29 4.71
CA HIS A 87 -16.77 -22.74 4.32
C HIS A 87 -17.85 -22.30 5.32
N GLU A 88 -17.57 -22.28 6.63
CA GLU A 88 -18.46 -21.71 7.65
C GLU A 88 -18.91 -20.28 7.32
N ASN A 89 -18.07 -19.53 6.60
CA ASN A 89 -18.27 -18.13 6.23
C ASN A 89 -18.64 -17.94 4.75
N ARG A 90 -19.13 -19.00 4.07
CA ARG A 90 -19.50 -19.00 2.63
C ARG A 90 -20.62 -18.05 2.22
N ASN A 91 -21.36 -17.50 3.19
CA ASN A 91 -22.33 -16.42 3.00
C ASN A 91 -21.67 -15.04 2.82
N LYS A 92 -20.39 -14.91 3.17
CA LYS A 92 -19.60 -13.66 3.11
C LYS A 92 -18.37 -13.78 2.21
N LEU A 93 -17.87 -15.01 2.03
CA LEU A 93 -16.69 -15.36 1.25
C LEU A 93 -17.03 -16.32 0.12
N MET A 94 -16.65 -15.94 -1.11
CA MET A 94 -16.28 -16.94 -2.12
C MET A 94 -14.83 -17.40 -1.86
N PHE A 95 -14.51 -18.67 -2.11
CA PHE A 95 -13.14 -19.14 -2.01
C PHE A 95 -12.69 -20.03 -3.17
N THR A 96 -11.40 -19.87 -3.48
CA THR A 96 -10.70 -20.50 -4.59
C THR A 96 -9.44 -21.15 -4.07
N ILE A 97 -9.10 -22.33 -4.56
CA ILE A 97 -7.82 -22.98 -4.27
C ILE A 97 -6.92 -22.84 -5.51
N MET A 98 -5.64 -22.50 -5.32
CA MET A 98 -4.62 -22.49 -6.36
C MET A 98 -3.50 -23.46 -5.97
N SER A 99 -3.33 -24.52 -6.76
CA SER A 99 -2.46 -25.66 -6.48
C SER A 99 -1.71 -26.10 -7.75
N ASN A 100 -0.62 -26.85 -7.59
CA ASN A 100 0.05 -27.54 -8.68
C ASN A 100 -0.67 -28.85 -9.10
N GLY A 101 -1.73 -29.24 -8.39
CA GLY A 101 -2.58 -30.41 -8.69
C GLY A 101 -2.00 -31.76 -8.27
N PHE A 102 -0.75 -31.83 -7.80
CA PHE A 102 -0.01 -33.09 -7.65
C PHE A 102 -0.61 -34.05 -6.61
N TYR A 103 -1.28 -33.51 -5.59
CA TYR A 103 -1.95 -34.27 -4.53
C TYR A 103 -3.44 -34.50 -4.77
N VAL A 104 -4.02 -34.04 -5.89
CA VAL A 104 -5.46 -34.20 -6.14
C VAL A 104 -5.78 -35.68 -6.42
N THR A 105 -6.60 -36.25 -5.54
CA THR A 105 -7.20 -37.59 -5.66
C THR A 105 -8.72 -37.47 -5.75
N ARG A 106 -9.43 -38.56 -6.09
CA ARG A 106 -10.91 -38.56 -6.03
C ARG A 106 -11.44 -38.26 -4.63
N ASP A 107 -10.79 -38.73 -3.58
CA ASP A 107 -11.23 -38.48 -2.21
C ASP A 107 -11.03 -37.02 -1.79
N ILE A 108 -9.93 -36.39 -2.22
CA ILE A 108 -9.73 -34.95 -2.05
C ILE A 108 -10.76 -34.16 -2.87
N ALA A 109 -11.02 -34.55 -4.11
CA ALA A 109 -12.04 -33.89 -4.94
C ALA A 109 -13.44 -33.96 -4.30
N LYS A 110 -13.85 -35.10 -3.75
CA LYS A 110 -15.11 -35.24 -3.00
C LYS A 110 -15.18 -34.29 -1.80
N LYS A 111 -14.15 -34.26 -0.95
CA LYS A 111 -14.09 -33.30 0.17
C LYS A 111 -14.21 -31.84 -0.30
N LEU A 112 -13.56 -31.49 -1.42
CA LEU A 112 -13.66 -30.15 -2.01
C LEU A 112 -15.04 -29.86 -2.62
N LYS A 113 -15.75 -30.89 -3.08
CA LYS A 113 -17.12 -30.81 -3.56
C LYS A 113 -18.09 -30.56 -2.41
N ASP A 114 -17.94 -31.28 -1.30
CA ASP A 114 -18.70 -31.10 -0.06
C ASP A 114 -18.50 -29.68 0.52
N LEU A 115 -17.24 -29.21 0.52
CA LEU A 115 -16.88 -27.83 0.87
C LEU A 115 -17.36 -26.77 -0.14
N ASN A 116 -17.98 -27.16 -1.27
CA ASN A 116 -18.59 -26.27 -2.24
C ASN A 116 -17.65 -25.11 -2.67
N ILE A 117 -16.40 -25.44 -3.02
CA ILE A 117 -15.41 -24.43 -3.46
C ILE A 117 -15.86 -23.76 -4.77
N ASN A 118 -15.57 -22.46 -4.95
CA ASN A 118 -16.03 -21.73 -6.14
C ASN A 118 -15.17 -22.02 -7.38
N ASN A 119 -13.87 -22.28 -7.20
CA ASN A 119 -12.95 -22.64 -8.28
C ASN A 119 -11.72 -23.37 -7.75
N PHE A 120 -11.23 -24.36 -8.50
CA PHE A 120 -9.89 -24.93 -8.34
C PHE A 120 -9.01 -24.52 -9.52
N GLN A 121 -7.90 -23.82 -9.27
CA GLN A 121 -6.95 -23.43 -10.31
C GLN A 121 -5.71 -24.32 -10.27
N ILE A 122 -5.34 -24.88 -11.43
CA ILE A 122 -4.11 -25.65 -11.63
C ILE A 122 -3.20 -24.91 -12.61
N SER A 123 -1.91 -24.80 -12.30
CA SER A 123 -0.94 -24.22 -13.23
C SER A 123 -0.44 -25.23 -14.27
N ILE A 124 -0.34 -24.82 -15.54
CA ILE A 124 0.15 -25.60 -16.68
C ILE A 124 0.90 -24.67 -17.65
N GLU A 125 2.07 -25.06 -18.14
CA GLU A 125 2.95 -24.14 -18.90
C GLU A 125 3.15 -24.52 -20.38
N GLY A 126 2.41 -25.51 -20.88
CA GLY A 126 2.56 -26.01 -22.25
C GLY A 126 2.06 -27.44 -22.42
N GLU A 127 2.47 -28.05 -23.52
CA GLU A 127 2.45 -29.50 -23.75
C GLU A 127 3.42 -30.22 -22.79
N ALA A 128 3.38 -31.55 -22.77
CA ALA A 128 4.11 -32.37 -21.80
C ALA A 128 5.59 -32.01 -21.66
N HIS A 129 6.32 -31.87 -22.77
CA HIS A 129 7.74 -31.53 -22.76
C HIS A 129 8.02 -30.16 -22.11
N THR A 130 7.36 -29.11 -22.60
CA THR A 130 7.59 -27.72 -22.17
C THR A 130 7.10 -27.51 -20.73
N ASN A 131 5.95 -28.08 -20.36
CA ASN A 131 5.46 -28.07 -19.00
C ASN A 131 6.43 -28.76 -18.03
N ASP A 132 6.94 -29.95 -18.36
CA ASP A 132 7.83 -30.70 -17.48
C ASP A 132 9.23 -30.09 -17.40
N TYR A 133 9.70 -29.43 -18.47
CA TYR A 133 10.91 -28.60 -18.44
C TYR A 133 10.78 -27.42 -17.45
N ILE A 134 9.60 -26.78 -17.38
CA ILE A 134 9.37 -25.62 -16.50
C ILE A 134 9.02 -26.02 -15.06
N ARG A 135 8.17 -27.05 -14.87
CA ARG A 135 7.59 -27.43 -13.57
C ARG A 135 8.22 -28.67 -12.92
N GLY A 136 8.94 -29.48 -13.68
CA GLY A 136 9.53 -30.75 -13.24
C GLY A 136 8.93 -31.98 -13.93
N LYS A 137 9.75 -33.03 -14.08
CA LYS A 137 9.39 -34.28 -14.77
C LYS A 137 8.14 -34.95 -14.17
N GLY A 138 7.18 -35.30 -15.02
CA GLY A 138 5.91 -35.93 -14.66
C GLY A 138 4.80 -34.96 -14.23
N ALA A 139 5.08 -33.65 -14.14
CA ALA A 139 4.10 -32.66 -13.70
C ALA A 139 2.88 -32.60 -14.63
N PHE A 140 3.07 -32.64 -15.96
CA PHE A 140 1.99 -32.55 -16.94
C PHE A 140 0.95 -33.66 -16.76
N LYS A 141 1.42 -34.90 -16.56
CA LYS A 141 0.54 -36.05 -16.31
C LYS A 141 -0.29 -35.83 -15.04
N LYS A 142 0.32 -35.33 -13.96
CA LYS A 142 -0.39 -35.04 -12.70
C LYS A 142 -1.38 -33.88 -12.80
N ILE A 143 -1.01 -32.81 -13.48
CA ILE A 143 -1.88 -31.65 -13.73
C ILE A 143 -3.12 -32.04 -14.53
N THR A 144 -2.95 -32.83 -15.60
CA THR A 144 -4.06 -33.27 -16.47
C THR A 144 -4.95 -34.33 -15.81
N GLU A 145 -4.37 -35.25 -15.04
CA GLU A 145 -5.10 -36.20 -14.17
C GLU A 145 -5.95 -35.45 -13.13
N ALA A 146 -5.36 -34.49 -12.41
CA ALA A 146 -6.04 -33.67 -11.42
C ALA A 146 -7.20 -32.84 -12.01
N ALA A 147 -6.97 -32.17 -13.14
CA ALA A 147 -8.00 -31.40 -13.84
C ALA A 147 -9.20 -32.28 -14.24
N LYS A 148 -8.94 -33.49 -14.77
CA LYS A 148 -9.99 -34.45 -15.13
C LYS A 148 -10.82 -34.87 -13.91
N ILE A 149 -10.16 -35.23 -12.81
CA ILE A 149 -10.84 -35.65 -11.57
C ILE A 149 -11.77 -34.54 -11.04
N LEU A 150 -11.29 -33.29 -11.00
CA LEU A 150 -12.08 -32.16 -10.49
C LEU A 150 -13.27 -31.84 -11.40
N VAL A 151 -13.11 -31.90 -12.73
CA VAL A 151 -14.21 -31.69 -13.68
C VAL A 151 -15.24 -32.83 -13.59
N GLU A 152 -14.81 -34.09 -13.44
CA GLU A 152 -15.71 -35.24 -13.24
C GLU A 152 -16.53 -35.13 -11.93
N GLU A 153 -15.94 -34.63 -10.85
CA GLU A 153 -16.62 -34.37 -9.57
C GLU A 153 -17.51 -33.10 -9.61
N GLY A 154 -17.59 -32.43 -10.78
CA GLY A 154 -18.40 -31.23 -10.98
C GLY A 154 -17.88 -30.02 -10.19
N ILE A 155 -16.56 -29.88 -10.04
CA ILE A 155 -15.90 -28.70 -9.49
C ILE A 155 -15.49 -27.78 -10.66
N HIS A 156 -15.81 -26.49 -10.55
CA HIS A 156 -15.36 -25.50 -11.52
C HIS A 156 -13.83 -25.40 -11.49
N THR A 157 -13.21 -25.68 -12.63
CA THR A 157 -11.76 -25.85 -12.76
C THR A 157 -11.20 -24.84 -13.74
N SER A 158 -10.11 -24.19 -13.32
CA SER A 158 -9.33 -23.25 -14.14
C SER A 158 -7.93 -23.79 -14.41
N LEU A 159 -7.41 -23.56 -15.61
CA LEU A 159 -5.97 -23.69 -15.91
C LEU A 159 -5.31 -22.31 -15.94
N SER A 160 -4.12 -22.18 -15.36
CA SER A 160 -3.32 -20.94 -15.36
C SER A 160 -1.98 -21.17 -16.05
N PHE A 161 -1.63 -20.31 -16.99
CA PHE A 161 -0.46 -20.44 -17.86
C PHE A 161 0.44 -19.21 -17.72
N THR A 162 1.73 -19.41 -17.40
CA THR A 162 2.71 -18.33 -17.34
C THR A 162 3.39 -18.17 -18.69
N VAL A 163 3.08 -17.10 -19.42
CA VAL A 163 3.60 -16.87 -20.76
C VAL A 163 5.01 -16.29 -20.75
N THR A 164 5.85 -16.90 -21.59
CA THR A 164 7.26 -16.61 -21.84
C THR A 164 7.56 -16.80 -23.34
N SER A 165 8.73 -16.38 -23.80
CA SER A 165 9.17 -16.58 -25.18
C SER A 165 9.30 -18.07 -25.56
N ILE A 166 9.57 -18.96 -24.60
CA ILE A 166 9.72 -20.40 -24.85
C ILE A 166 8.39 -21.14 -25.02
N ASN A 167 7.27 -20.63 -24.48
CA ASN A 167 5.99 -21.35 -24.45
C ASN A 167 4.80 -20.60 -25.08
N SER A 168 4.91 -19.33 -25.46
CA SER A 168 3.79 -18.51 -25.99
C SER A 168 3.00 -19.18 -27.13
N LYS A 169 3.69 -19.89 -28.02
CA LYS A 169 3.09 -20.63 -29.14
C LYS A 169 2.23 -21.82 -28.70
N GLU A 170 2.44 -22.36 -27.49
CA GLU A 170 1.71 -23.51 -26.95
C GLU A 170 0.43 -23.15 -26.19
N TYR A 171 0.18 -21.87 -25.85
CA TYR A 171 -1.02 -21.45 -25.12
C TYR A 171 -2.33 -21.95 -25.78
N PHE A 172 -2.39 -21.94 -27.11
CA PHE A 172 -3.56 -22.41 -27.87
C PHE A 172 -3.64 -23.95 -27.95
N LYS A 173 -2.54 -24.67 -27.73
CA LYS A 173 -2.56 -26.12 -27.52
C LYS A 173 -3.08 -26.45 -26.12
N VAL A 174 -2.70 -25.67 -25.12
CA VAL A 174 -3.25 -25.73 -23.75
C VAL A 174 -4.75 -25.43 -23.74
N LEU A 175 -5.27 -24.57 -24.62
CA LEU A 175 -6.72 -24.40 -24.81
C LEU A 175 -7.41 -25.69 -25.31
N GLU A 176 -6.84 -26.41 -26.26
CA GLU A 176 -7.42 -27.69 -26.72
C GLU A 176 -7.31 -28.80 -25.66
N ILE A 177 -6.24 -28.80 -24.85
CA ILE A 177 -6.14 -29.63 -23.63
C ILE A 177 -7.24 -29.25 -22.64
N ALA A 178 -7.46 -27.95 -22.38
CA ALA A 178 -8.52 -27.49 -21.48
C ALA A 178 -9.91 -27.93 -21.95
N LYS A 179 -10.22 -27.79 -23.25
CA LYS A 179 -11.48 -28.20 -23.86
C LYS A 179 -11.71 -29.71 -23.76
N SER A 180 -10.69 -30.53 -24.09
CA SER A 180 -10.79 -31.99 -24.02
C SER A 180 -10.92 -32.54 -22.60
N LEU A 181 -10.41 -31.83 -21.60
CA LEU A 181 -10.59 -32.14 -20.18
C LEU A 181 -11.87 -31.54 -19.57
N GLY A 182 -12.64 -30.74 -20.32
CA GLY A 182 -13.85 -30.06 -19.84
C GLY A 182 -13.60 -28.89 -18.87
N VAL A 183 -12.36 -28.40 -18.79
CA VAL A 183 -11.95 -27.22 -17.98
C VAL A 183 -12.69 -25.98 -18.46
N GLN A 184 -13.23 -25.21 -17.53
CA GLN A 184 -14.15 -24.11 -17.84
C GLN A 184 -13.44 -22.78 -18.11
N THR A 185 -12.24 -22.54 -17.58
CA THR A 185 -11.50 -21.29 -17.80
C THR A 185 -9.99 -21.51 -17.99
N LEU A 186 -9.39 -20.87 -18.99
CA LEU A 186 -7.94 -20.77 -19.16
C LEU A 186 -7.47 -19.32 -18.98
N TRP A 187 -6.41 -19.12 -18.20
CA TRP A 187 -5.80 -17.82 -17.90
C TRP A 187 -4.39 -17.75 -18.49
N SER A 188 -4.01 -16.59 -19.03
CA SER A 188 -2.61 -16.25 -19.31
C SER A 188 -2.12 -15.18 -18.33
N ASP A 189 -1.09 -15.50 -17.56
CA ASP A 189 -0.33 -14.55 -16.75
C ASP A 189 1.02 -14.28 -17.42
N ARG A 190 1.54 -13.05 -17.31
CA ARG A 190 2.89 -12.71 -17.78
C ARG A 190 3.91 -13.04 -16.69
N LEU A 191 5.10 -13.48 -17.11
CA LEU A 191 6.23 -13.71 -16.20
C LEU A 191 6.53 -12.45 -15.36
N VAL A 192 6.63 -12.62 -14.05
CA VAL A 192 7.20 -11.62 -13.14
C VAL A 192 8.64 -12.06 -12.85
N PRO A 193 9.66 -11.25 -13.17
CA PRO A 193 11.07 -11.61 -12.96
C PRO A 193 11.48 -11.47 -11.47
N TRP A 194 10.88 -12.30 -10.62
CA TRP A 194 11.15 -12.38 -9.19
C TRP A 194 11.32 -13.85 -8.77
N GLY A 195 11.96 -14.12 -7.63
CA GLY A 195 12.31 -15.49 -7.20
C GLY A 195 13.16 -16.21 -8.26
N SER A 196 12.88 -17.48 -8.51
CA SER A 196 13.43 -18.23 -9.65
C SER A 196 13.11 -17.57 -10.99
N GLY A 197 11.96 -16.91 -11.12
CA GLY A 197 11.57 -16.18 -12.33
C GLY A 197 12.55 -15.08 -12.75
N LYS A 198 13.37 -14.56 -11.83
CA LYS A 198 14.45 -13.61 -12.14
C LYS A 198 15.56 -14.25 -12.98
N GLN A 199 15.80 -15.55 -12.84
CA GLN A 199 16.83 -16.30 -13.58
C GLN A 199 16.45 -16.58 -15.04
N ILE A 200 15.20 -16.28 -15.41
CA ILE A 200 14.66 -16.45 -16.77
C ILE A 200 14.04 -15.14 -17.31
N GLN A 201 14.50 -13.98 -16.82
CA GLN A 201 13.95 -12.67 -17.20
C GLN A 201 14.10 -12.38 -18.70
N GLU A 202 15.12 -12.94 -19.35
CA GLU A 202 15.35 -12.88 -20.80
C GLU A 202 14.27 -13.63 -21.60
N GLN A 203 13.49 -14.49 -20.94
CA GLN A 203 12.34 -15.19 -21.52
C GLN A 203 11.02 -14.42 -21.33
N MET A 204 11.05 -13.18 -20.79
CA MET A 204 9.91 -12.27 -20.86
C MET A 204 9.57 -11.96 -22.32
N LEU A 205 8.28 -12.02 -22.68
CA LEU A 205 7.79 -11.58 -23.98
C LEU A 205 8.12 -10.10 -24.22
N GLN A 206 8.54 -9.76 -25.45
CA GLN A 206 8.71 -8.37 -25.84
C GLN A 206 7.33 -7.68 -25.95
N PRO A 207 7.24 -6.34 -25.91
CA PRO A 207 5.96 -5.63 -25.92
C PRO A 207 5.06 -6.04 -27.10
N LEU A 208 5.64 -6.13 -28.30
CA LEU A 208 4.92 -6.53 -29.51
C LEU A 208 4.46 -8.00 -29.48
N ASP A 209 5.22 -8.91 -28.84
CA ASP A 209 4.78 -10.30 -28.63
C ASP A 209 3.58 -10.37 -27.67
N VAL A 210 3.57 -9.55 -26.61
CA VAL A 210 2.43 -9.45 -25.68
C VAL A 210 1.19 -8.93 -26.41
N LYS A 211 1.37 -7.94 -27.30
CA LYS A 211 0.29 -7.44 -28.17
C LYS A 211 -0.29 -8.58 -29.03
N GLU A 212 0.55 -9.27 -29.82
CA GLU A 212 0.07 -10.36 -30.70
C GLU A 212 -0.64 -11.46 -29.89
N HIS A 213 -0.06 -11.86 -28.76
CA HIS A 213 -0.62 -12.86 -27.86
C HIS A 213 -2.03 -12.47 -27.39
N TYR A 214 -2.19 -11.25 -26.85
CA TYR A 214 -3.49 -10.78 -26.36
C TYR A 214 -4.51 -10.51 -27.48
N GLU A 215 -4.09 -10.01 -28.65
CA GLU A 215 -4.99 -9.85 -29.81
C GLU A 215 -5.49 -11.22 -30.30
N LYS A 216 -4.62 -12.23 -30.36
CA LYS A 216 -4.96 -13.59 -30.78
C LYS A 216 -5.88 -14.31 -29.78
N ILE A 217 -5.62 -14.19 -28.47
CA ILE A 217 -6.53 -14.67 -27.41
C ILE A 217 -7.88 -13.94 -27.50
N THR A 218 -7.89 -12.63 -27.76
CA THR A 218 -9.14 -11.84 -27.88
C THR A 218 -10.01 -12.29 -29.04
N ARG A 219 -9.42 -12.54 -30.22
CA ARG A 219 -10.13 -13.09 -31.38
C ARG A 219 -10.76 -14.44 -31.04
N ILE A 220 -9.93 -15.38 -30.56
CA ILE A 220 -10.37 -16.75 -30.27
C ILE A 220 -11.41 -16.78 -29.13
N SER A 221 -11.31 -15.93 -28.10
CA SER A 221 -12.32 -15.82 -27.05
C SER A 221 -13.69 -15.43 -27.61
N LYS A 222 -13.73 -14.46 -28.53
CA LYS A 222 -14.99 -14.01 -29.15
C LYS A 222 -15.61 -15.11 -30.01
N ASP A 223 -14.80 -15.91 -30.70
CA ASP A 223 -15.29 -17.03 -31.50
C ASP A 223 -15.75 -18.21 -30.61
N LEU A 224 -15.08 -18.49 -29.49
CA LEU A 224 -15.54 -19.43 -28.47
C LEU A 224 -16.87 -18.99 -27.82
N GLU A 225 -17.01 -17.70 -27.52
CA GLU A 225 -18.24 -17.10 -26.98
C GLU A 225 -19.42 -17.23 -27.96
N ARG A 226 -19.21 -16.90 -29.25
CA ARG A 226 -20.21 -17.07 -30.32
C ARG A 226 -20.65 -18.53 -30.50
N ASN A 227 -19.72 -19.46 -30.39
CA ASN A 227 -19.96 -20.89 -30.59
C ASN A 227 -20.44 -21.61 -29.31
N GLY A 228 -20.77 -20.89 -28.24
CA GLY A 228 -21.31 -21.47 -27.00
C GLY A 228 -20.34 -22.38 -26.24
N SER A 229 -19.02 -22.15 -26.39
CA SER A 229 -18.00 -22.97 -25.72
C SER A 229 -18.14 -22.97 -24.19
N LYS A 230 -18.05 -24.18 -23.60
CA LYS A 230 -17.96 -24.36 -22.14
C LYS A 230 -16.63 -23.87 -21.56
N THR A 231 -15.56 -23.93 -22.36
CA THR A 231 -14.23 -23.39 -21.99
C THR A 231 -14.10 -21.95 -22.46
N ARG A 232 -13.72 -21.05 -21.54
CA ARG A 232 -13.55 -19.61 -21.79
C ARG A 232 -12.10 -19.18 -21.61
N LEU A 233 -11.69 -18.14 -22.34
CA LEU A 233 -10.38 -17.50 -22.15
C LEU A 233 -10.52 -16.28 -21.25
N SER A 234 -9.70 -16.17 -20.22
CA SER A 234 -9.74 -15.02 -19.30
C SER A 234 -9.06 -13.80 -19.92
N ARG A 235 -9.76 -12.66 -19.88
CA ARG A 235 -9.40 -11.38 -20.53
C ARG A 235 -9.40 -10.21 -19.52
N ASN A 236 -8.78 -10.43 -18.36
CA ASN A 236 -8.80 -9.53 -17.20
C ASN A 236 -7.39 -9.34 -16.58
N ARG A 237 -6.39 -9.12 -17.43
CA ARG A 237 -5.03 -8.75 -17.01
C ARG A 237 -4.70 -7.33 -17.44
N THR A 238 -3.70 -6.75 -16.79
CA THR A 238 -3.08 -5.48 -17.19
C THR A 238 -2.68 -5.48 -18.66
N LEU A 239 -2.79 -4.32 -19.32
CA LEU A 239 -2.60 -4.10 -20.76
C LEU A 239 -3.64 -4.78 -21.67
N TYR A 240 -4.39 -5.78 -21.20
CA TYR A 240 -5.28 -6.59 -22.03
C TYR A 240 -6.39 -5.76 -22.72
N PHE A 241 -6.88 -4.71 -22.06
CA PHE A 241 -7.87 -3.77 -22.61
C PHE A 241 -7.45 -3.08 -23.92
N MET A 242 -6.16 -2.99 -24.21
CA MET A 242 -5.66 -2.43 -25.47
C MET A 242 -5.90 -3.39 -26.65
N ALA A 243 -5.98 -4.70 -26.39
CA ALA A 243 -6.35 -5.71 -27.39
C ALA A 243 -7.88 -5.89 -27.52
N ASP A 244 -8.68 -5.44 -26.53
CA ASP A 244 -10.15 -5.40 -26.62
C ASP A 244 -10.78 -4.06 -26.16
N PRO A 245 -10.56 -2.95 -26.90
CA PRO A 245 -10.99 -1.62 -26.48
C PRO A 245 -12.52 -1.41 -26.45
N LYS A 246 -13.30 -2.39 -26.93
CA LYS A 246 -14.77 -2.35 -26.95
C LYS A 246 -15.41 -2.82 -25.63
N LYS A 247 -14.65 -3.44 -24.73
CA LYS A 247 -15.16 -3.97 -23.46
C LYS A 247 -15.46 -2.82 -22.48
N GLU A 248 -16.72 -2.69 -22.09
CA GLU A 248 -17.24 -1.51 -21.39
C GLU A 248 -16.70 -1.35 -19.96
N HIS A 249 -16.63 -2.46 -19.20
CA HIS A 249 -15.98 -2.49 -17.88
C HIS A 249 -14.54 -1.96 -17.91
N ASP A 250 -13.81 -2.21 -19.00
CA ASP A 250 -12.42 -1.81 -19.17
C ASP A 250 -12.28 -0.30 -19.48
N ARG A 251 -13.39 0.46 -19.52
CA ARG A 251 -13.41 1.93 -19.69
C ARG A 251 -13.46 2.69 -18.37
N LEU A 252 -13.77 2.03 -17.26
CA LEU A 252 -13.82 2.66 -15.94
C LEU A 252 -12.42 3.16 -15.52
N PRO A 253 -12.34 4.26 -14.73
CA PRO A 253 -11.08 4.75 -14.22
C PRO A 253 -10.33 3.67 -13.45
N TRP A 254 -9.03 3.54 -13.74
CA TRP A 254 -8.08 2.62 -13.14
C TRP A 254 -8.39 1.11 -13.28
N ALA A 255 -9.45 0.72 -14.00
CA ALA A 255 -9.95 -0.66 -14.05
C ALA A 255 -9.02 -1.70 -14.70
N ASN A 256 -7.94 -1.27 -15.36
CA ASN A 256 -6.99 -2.14 -16.06
C ASN A 256 -5.58 -2.12 -15.48
N HIS A 257 -5.40 -1.49 -14.32
CA HIS A 257 -4.21 -1.69 -13.49
C HIS A 257 -4.24 -3.06 -12.82
N CYS A 258 -3.18 -3.42 -12.09
CA CYS A 258 -3.19 -4.58 -11.22
C CYS A 258 -4.10 -4.31 -10.00
N ASP A 259 -5.40 -4.45 -10.19
CA ASP A 259 -6.48 -4.03 -9.28
C ASP A 259 -6.47 -4.62 -7.86
N GLY A 260 -5.53 -5.52 -7.56
CA GLY A 260 -5.26 -6.00 -6.20
C GLY A 260 -4.28 -5.12 -5.42
N VAL A 261 -3.32 -4.47 -6.09
CA VAL A 261 -2.16 -3.86 -5.43
C VAL A 261 -2.58 -2.60 -4.65
N GLY A 262 -2.65 -2.71 -3.32
CA GLY A 262 -2.97 -1.60 -2.40
C GLY A 262 -4.44 -1.16 -2.41
N THR A 263 -5.16 -1.33 -3.52
CA THR A 263 -6.51 -0.81 -3.73
C THR A 263 -7.64 -1.75 -3.29
N ARG A 264 -7.49 -3.07 -3.47
CA ARG A 264 -8.53 -4.05 -3.10
C ARG A 264 -8.05 -5.41 -2.57
N GLY A 265 -6.79 -5.75 -2.80
CA GLY A 265 -6.19 -7.04 -2.44
C GLY A 265 -5.12 -6.94 -1.37
N MET A 266 -4.91 -8.04 -0.65
CA MET A 266 -3.75 -8.29 0.19
C MET A 266 -3.28 -9.73 0.01
N THR A 267 -2.04 -10.00 0.39
CA THR A 267 -1.46 -11.34 0.47
C THR A 267 -0.93 -11.58 1.87
N VAL A 268 -1.32 -12.69 2.49
CA VAL A 268 -0.81 -13.14 3.80
C VAL A 268 0.06 -14.37 3.59
N LEU A 269 1.20 -14.44 4.26
CA LEU A 269 2.12 -15.58 4.24
C LEU A 269 1.96 -16.49 5.45
N CYS A 270 2.66 -17.63 5.42
CA CYS A 270 2.60 -18.65 6.46
C CYS A 270 3.22 -18.21 7.80
N ASP A 271 4.08 -17.19 7.82
CA ASP A 271 4.67 -16.54 9.01
C ASP A 271 3.85 -15.31 9.49
N GLY A 272 2.70 -15.06 8.87
CA GLY A 272 1.87 -13.88 9.09
C GLY A 272 2.31 -12.63 8.32
N THR A 273 3.43 -12.65 7.58
CA THR A 273 3.90 -11.48 6.82
C THR A 273 2.87 -11.09 5.75
N VAL A 274 2.62 -9.79 5.60
CA VAL A 274 1.63 -9.26 4.66
C VAL A 274 2.31 -8.46 3.54
N TYR A 275 1.87 -8.74 2.31
CA TYR A 275 2.24 -8.04 1.08
C TYR A 275 0.98 -7.44 0.41
N PRO A 276 1.09 -6.36 -0.40
CA PRO A 276 -0.02 -5.85 -1.21
C PRO A 276 -0.38 -6.83 -2.35
N CYS A 277 0.58 -7.66 -2.78
CA CYS A 277 0.44 -8.75 -3.73
C CYS A 277 1.66 -9.65 -3.56
N ARG A 278 1.52 -10.98 -3.55
CA ARG A 278 2.66 -11.91 -3.45
C ARG A 278 3.78 -11.63 -4.47
N ARG A 279 3.41 -11.18 -5.68
CA ARG A 279 4.32 -10.86 -6.78
C ARG A 279 4.96 -9.47 -6.66
N LEU A 280 4.59 -8.68 -5.64
CA LEU A 280 5.18 -7.39 -5.31
C LEU A 280 5.67 -7.45 -3.84
N PRO A 281 6.94 -7.82 -3.59
CA PRO A 281 7.48 -8.24 -2.30
C PRO A 281 7.75 -7.08 -1.31
N ILE A 282 6.93 -6.03 -1.36
CA ILE A 282 7.02 -4.86 -0.47
C ILE A 282 6.26 -5.20 0.83
N LYS A 283 6.97 -5.54 1.91
CA LYS A 283 6.35 -5.89 3.21
C LYS A 283 5.53 -4.71 3.74
N VAL A 284 4.24 -4.95 4.00
CA VAL A 284 3.31 -3.94 4.53
C VAL A 284 2.92 -4.19 6.00
N GLY A 285 3.24 -5.36 6.56
CA GLY A 285 3.05 -5.65 7.98
C GLY A 285 3.26 -7.13 8.31
N ASN A 286 2.85 -7.54 9.52
CA ASN A 286 2.78 -8.94 9.92
C ASN A 286 1.62 -9.17 10.91
N LEU A 287 0.80 -10.21 10.68
CA LEU A 287 -0.39 -10.53 11.47
C LEU A 287 -0.12 -11.13 12.86
N MET A 288 1.13 -11.45 13.18
CA MET A 288 1.56 -11.77 14.55
C MET A 288 1.65 -10.53 15.44
N GLU A 289 1.77 -9.35 14.83
CA GLU A 289 2.02 -8.07 15.51
C GLU A 289 0.86 -7.06 15.32
N GLN A 290 0.15 -7.13 14.20
CA GLN A 290 -0.81 -6.11 13.74
C GLN A 290 -2.08 -6.75 13.18
N SER A 291 -3.22 -6.08 13.27
CA SER A 291 -4.45 -6.52 12.58
C SER A 291 -4.43 -6.18 11.08
N LEU A 292 -5.23 -6.90 10.27
CA LEU A 292 -5.43 -6.57 8.86
C LEU A 292 -5.91 -5.11 8.64
N PHE A 293 -6.69 -4.54 9.57
CA PHE A 293 -7.12 -3.15 9.51
C PHE A 293 -5.96 -2.16 9.65
N GLU A 294 -5.07 -2.39 10.62
CA GLU A 294 -3.89 -1.55 10.85
C GLU A 294 -2.91 -1.62 9.70
N ILE A 295 -2.71 -2.80 9.11
CA ILE A 295 -1.87 -2.96 7.91
C ILE A 295 -2.50 -2.22 6.73
N TRP A 296 -3.80 -2.37 6.51
CA TRP A 296 -4.49 -1.74 5.38
C TRP A 296 -4.51 -0.20 5.44
N TYR A 297 -4.76 0.39 6.61
CA TYR A 297 -4.90 1.84 6.75
C TYR A 297 -3.69 2.56 7.35
N GLY A 298 -2.80 1.87 8.08
CA GLY A 298 -1.64 2.45 8.74
C GLY A 298 -0.33 2.37 7.95
N ASN A 299 -0.19 1.41 7.02
CA ASN A 299 1.06 1.23 6.28
C ASN A 299 1.24 2.27 5.14
N GLU A 300 2.41 2.90 5.07
CA GLU A 300 2.70 3.94 4.07
C GLU A 300 2.74 3.43 2.62
N TRP A 301 3.22 2.21 2.38
CA TRP A 301 3.26 1.62 1.03
C TRP A 301 1.86 1.33 0.50
N MET A 302 0.93 0.92 1.36
CA MET A 302 -0.47 0.77 0.97
C MET A 302 -1.06 2.11 0.47
N TRP A 303 -0.65 3.24 1.06
CA TRP A 303 -1.04 4.57 0.56
C TRP A 303 -0.29 4.99 -0.71
N LYS A 304 1.03 4.77 -0.79
CA LYS A 304 1.83 5.06 -2.00
C LYS A 304 1.31 4.30 -3.22
N LEU A 305 0.89 3.05 -3.04
CA LEU A 305 0.33 2.21 -4.11
C LEU A 305 -1.10 2.61 -4.51
N ARG A 306 -1.86 3.28 -3.63
CA ARG A 306 -3.19 3.86 -3.89
C ARG A 306 -3.17 5.24 -4.55
N ASP A 307 -2.04 5.95 -4.53
CA ASP A 307 -1.96 7.24 -5.22
C ASP A 307 -1.56 7.03 -6.69
N LYS A 308 -2.54 7.17 -7.58
CA LYS A 308 -2.32 7.09 -9.03
C LYS A 308 -1.23 8.04 -9.51
N ASN A 309 -0.98 9.16 -8.83
CA ASN A 309 0.00 10.16 -9.25
C ASN A 309 1.45 9.69 -9.09
N ASN A 310 1.72 8.60 -8.35
CA ASN A 310 3.05 7.99 -8.29
C ASN A 310 3.37 7.19 -9.56
N TYR A 311 2.36 6.73 -10.30
CA TYR A 311 2.54 6.02 -11.58
C TYR A 311 2.65 6.97 -12.79
N LYS A 312 2.63 8.30 -12.59
CA LYS A 312 2.78 9.30 -13.65
C LYS A 312 4.26 9.61 -13.94
N ASN A 313 4.98 8.62 -14.46
CA ASN A 313 6.34 8.77 -14.98
C ASN A 313 6.37 9.40 -16.40
N GLU A 314 7.57 9.65 -16.95
CA GLU A 314 7.77 10.29 -18.27
C GLU A 314 6.91 9.67 -19.40
N LYS A 315 6.82 8.33 -19.45
CA LYS A 315 6.07 7.62 -20.50
C LYS A 315 4.56 7.53 -20.21
N CYS A 316 4.17 7.50 -18.94
CA CYS A 316 2.78 7.32 -18.51
C CYS A 316 2.03 8.62 -18.26
N GLY A 317 2.70 9.70 -17.85
CA GLY A 317 2.08 10.95 -17.36
C GLY A 317 1.21 11.66 -18.40
N ASN A 318 1.59 11.58 -19.68
CA ASN A 318 0.88 12.19 -20.81
C ASN A 318 0.12 11.15 -21.68
N CYS A 319 0.06 9.88 -21.27
CA CYS A 319 -0.59 8.83 -22.06
C CYS A 319 -2.13 8.94 -21.97
N GLU A 320 -2.81 8.93 -23.11
CA GLU A 320 -4.27 9.01 -23.22
C GLU A 320 -5.00 7.83 -22.56
N LEU A 321 -4.30 6.72 -22.35
CA LEU A 321 -4.80 5.53 -21.67
C LEU A 321 -4.51 5.51 -20.17
N PHE A 322 -3.77 6.49 -19.63
CA PHE A 322 -3.29 6.47 -18.25
C PHE A 322 -4.42 6.33 -17.23
N GLU A 323 -5.47 7.14 -17.35
CA GLU A 323 -6.60 7.12 -16.42
C GLU A 323 -7.38 5.79 -16.42
N ARG A 324 -7.21 4.93 -17.43
CA ARG A 324 -7.75 3.55 -17.48
C ARG A 324 -6.75 2.48 -17.06
N CYS A 325 -5.45 2.74 -17.23
CA CYS A 325 -4.36 1.76 -17.14
C CYS A 325 -3.53 1.85 -15.84
N GLY A 326 -3.31 3.06 -15.32
CA GLY A 326 -2.50 3.31 -14.13
C GLY A 326 -1.08 2.75 -14.19
N GLY A 327 -0.40 2.85 -15.33
CA GLY A 327 1.00 2.40 -15.50
C GLY A 327 1.21 0.91 -15.78
N GLY A 328 0.15 0.08 -15.79
CA GLY A 328 0.24 -1.37 -16.08
C GLY A 328 0.36 -2.24 -14.82
N ALA A 329 1.32 -3.18 -14.79
CA ALA A 329 1.51 -4.12 -13.68
C ALA A 329 2.69 -3.73 -12.75
N PRO A 330 2.43 -3.23 -11.53
CA PRO A 330 3.49 -2.83 -10.60
C PRO A 330 4.42 -3.97 -10.18
N CYS A 331 3.95 -5.22 -10.16
CA CYS A 331 4.79 -6.38 -9.87
C CYS A 331 5.82 -6.68 -10.97
N ILE A 332 5.47 -6.49 -12.24
CA ILE A 332 6.40 -6.69 -13.37
C ILE A 332 7.38 -5.52 -13.42
N ALA A 333 6.89 -4.28 -13.27
CA ALA A 333 7.73 -3.09 -13.14
C ALA A 333 8.76 -3.23 -12.00
N TYR A 334 8.31 -3.64 -10.81
CA TYR A 334 9.19 -3.85 -9.65
C TYR A 334 10.19 -4.97 -9.86
N GLY A 335 9.75 -6.15 -10.34
CA GLY A 335 10.66 -7.28 -10.55
C GLY A 335 11.78 -6.95 -11.55
N TYR A 336 11.48 -6.15 -12.57
CA TYR A 336 12.42 -5.80 -13.63
C TYR A 336 13.31 -4.59 -13.29
N SER A 337 12.74 -3.52 -12.71
CA SER A 337 13.44 -2.23 -12.50
C SER A 337 13.72 -1.88 -11.03
N GLY A 338 13.22 -2.66 -10.07
CA GLY A 338 13.35 -2.40 -8.63
C GLY A 338 12.34 -1.41 -8.03
N THR A 339 11.47 -0.78 -8.84
CA THR A 339 10.43 0.15 -8.37
C THR A 339 9.04 -0.21 -8.91
N PRO A 340 7.96 -0.13 -8.11
CA PRO A 340 6.61 -0.42 -8.59
C PRO A 340 6.03 0.69 -9.49
N PHE A 341 6.70 1.86 -9.55
CA PHE A 341 6.23 3.07 -10.21
C PHE A 341 6.80 3.29 -11.62
N ALA A 342 7.72 2.43 -12.07
CA ALA A 342 8.16 2.38 -13.46
C ALA A 342 7.03 1.94 -14.39
N THR A 343 7.13 2.35 -15.65
CA THR A 343 6.27 1.87 -16.73
C THR A 343 6.41 0.35 -16.85
N ASP A 344 5.29 -0.35 -17.01
CA ASP A 344 5.28 -1.77 -17.33
C ASP A 344 6.19 -2.05 -18.55
N PRO A 345 7.27 -2.85 -18.41
CA PRO A 345 8.29 -3.01 -19.44
C PRO A 345 7.77 -3.62 -20.74
N GLN A 346 6.60 -4.27 -20.71
CA GLN A 346 5.97 -4.90 -21.88
C GLN A 346 4.81 -4.06 -22.43
N CYS A 347 4.71 -2.78 -22.05
CA CYS A 347 3.70 -1.86 -22.58
C CYS A 347 4.03 -1.45 -24.02
N TRP A 348 3.37 -2.08 -25.00
CA TRP A 348 3.55 -1.82 -26.43
C TRP A 348 3.03 -0.48 -26.94
N LYS A 349 2.51 0.38 -26.04
CA LYS A 349 2.21 1.79 -26.31
C LYS A 349 3.40 2.69 -25.92
N ALA A 350 4.28 2.23 -25.04
CA ALA A 350 5.47 2.95 -24.58
C ALA A 350 6.76 2.47 -25.27
N PHE A 351 6.87 1.18 -25.60
CA PHE A 351 8.10 0.57 -26.12
C PHE A 351 7.81 -0.49 -27.18
N ASP A 352 8.66 -0.60 -28.20
CA ASP A 352 8.65 -1.73 -29.17
C ASP A 352 9.44 -2.95 -28.65
N LYS A 353 10.44 -2.70 -27.80
CA LYS A 353 11.30 -3.69 -27.13
C LYS A 353 11.46 -3.33 -25.66
N ILE A 354 11.72 -4.30 -24.79
CA ILE A 354 12.03 -4.04 -23.37
C ILE A 354 13.32 -3.20 -23.30
N LEU A 355 13.28 -2.08 -22.58
CA LEU A 355 14.45 -1.22 -22.31
C LEU A 355 15.28 -1.77 -21.14
N PRO A 356 16.58 -1.40 -21.02
CA PRO A 356 17.40 -1.72 -19.85
C PRO A 356 16.74 -1.34 -18.52
N ALA A 357 17.01 -2.13 -17.48
CA ALA A 357 16.39 -1.96 -16.16
C ALA A 357 16.71 -0.60 -15.52
N GLU A 358 17.94 -0.08 -15.70
CA GLU A 358 18.35 1.21 -15.13
C GLU A 358 17.67 2.39 -15.83
N GLU A 359 17.35 2.26 -17.13
CA GLU A 359 16.65 3.28 -17.91
C GLU A 359 15.19 3.40 -17.44
N LEU A 360 14.50 2.27 -17.25
CA LEU A 360 13.14 2.25 -16.71
C LEU A 360 13.08 2.74 -15.25
N ALA A 361 14.09 2.41 -14.44
CA ALA A 361 14.20 2.90 -13.06
C ALA A 361 14.40 4.42 -13.02
N ARG A 362 15.29 4.98 -13.85
CA ARG A 362 15.47 6.44 -13.97
C ARG A 362 14.21 7.16 -14.43
N ALA A 363 13.49 6.62 -15.42
CA ALA A 363 12.25 7.22 -15.91
C ALA A 363 11.15 7.29 -14.82
N ALA A 364 11.14 6.36 -13.86
CA ALA A 364 10.32 6.46 -12.65
C ALA A 364 10.83 7.53 -11.69
N GLN A 365 12.13 7.54 -11.40
CA GLN A 365 12.75 8.48 -10.46
C GLN A 365 12.57 9.95 -10.87
N ILE A 366 12.56 10.28 -12.18
CA ILE A 366 12.35 11.66 -12.65
C ILE A 366 11.00 12.23 -12.17
N ALA A 367 9.95 11.39 -12.11
CA ALA A 367 8.64 11.80 -11.59
C ALA A 367 8.53 11.78 -10.06
N GLU A 368 9.49 11.14 -9.37
CA GLU A 368 9.68 11.27 -7.93
C GLU A 368 10.56 12.50 -7.60
N SER A 369 11.52 12.90 -8.44
CA SER A 369 12.40 14.06 -8.22
C SER A 369 11.75 15.40 -8.54
N ASP A 370 10.86 15.47 -9.53
CA ASP A 370 9.94 16.61 -9.72
C ASP A 370 8.89 16.71 -8.58
N LYS A 371 8.94 15.77 -7.62
CA LYS A 371 8.17 15.74 -6.38
C LYS A 371 9.05 15.41 -5.19
N GLU A 372 10.21 16.05 -5.06
CA GLU A 372 10.62 16.38 -3.70
C GLU A 372 9.47 17.17 -3.04
N PRO A 373 8.90 16.69 -1.92
CA PRO A 373 8.32 17.64 -0.99
C PRO A 373 9.50 18.50 -0.54
N GLU A 374 9.42 19.84 -0.60
CA GLU A 374 10.47 20.72 -0.10
C GLU A 374 10.80 20.42 1.37
N TYR A 375 11.68 19.45 1.61
CA TYR A 375 12.30 19.13 2.88
C TYR A 375 13.55 19.99 2.94
N TRP A 376 13.31 21.29 3.12
CA TRP A 376 14.25 22.35 3.49
C TRP A 376 15.58 21.79 3.97
N GLU A 377 16.63 21.87 3.12
CA GLU A 377 17.99 21.61 3.55
C GLU A 377 18.30 22.42 4.81
N HIS A 378 19.08 21.81 5.69
CA HIS A 378 19.10 22.15 7.11
C HIS A 378 19.60 23.58 7.39
N VAL A 379 18.67 24.53 7.53
CA VAL A 379 18.94 25.81 8.22
C VAL A 379 19.06 25.51 9.72
N ILE A 380 20.28 25.16 10.15
CA ILE A 380 20.63 24.96 11.55
C ILE A 380 20.80 26.33 12.22
N VAL A 381 19.80 26.73 13.01
CA VAL A 381 19.94 27.87 13.93
C VAL A 381 20.60 27.36 15.20
N GLN A 382 21.90 27.61 15.36
CA GLN A 382 22.61 27.41 16.63
C GLN A 382 22.41 28.60 17.55
N ASP A 383 21.98 28.34 18.78
CA ASP A 383 22.00 29.31 19.87
C ASP A 383 23.39 29.29 20.50
N THR A 384 24.12 30.40 20.39
CA THR A 384 25.50 30.54 20.89
C THR A 384 25.60 31.25 22.23
N GLY A 385 24.48 31.73 22.79
CA GLY A 385 24.42 32.32 24.13
C GLY A 385 25.29 33.58 24.34
N LYS A 386 25.73 34.26 23.27
CA LYS A 386 26.56 35.48 23.35
C LYS A 386 25.99 36.60 22.48
N ASP A 387 26.17 37.82 22.98
CA ASP A 387 25.75 39.06 22.32
C ASP A 387 26.69 39.38 21.15
N LEU A 388 26.15 39.59 19.95
CA LEU A 388 26.90 39.83 18.72
C LEU A 388 26.21 40.93 17.90
N GLY A 389 26.97 41.98 17.58
CA GLY A 389 26.48 43.24 17.01
C GLY A 389 26.16 43.25 15.51
N GLU A 390 25.97 44.46 14.98
CA GLU A 390 25.30 44.74 13.69
C GLU A 390 26.15 44.49 12.42
N HIS A 391 26.48 43.24 12.07
CA HIS A 391 26.94 42.92 10.70
C HIS A 391 26.43 41.56 10.19
N PHE A 392 26.19 41.50 8.87
CA PHE A 392 25.89 40.27 8.12
C PHE A 392 26.95 40.11 7.03
N GLU A 393 27.63 38.98 7.00
CA GLU A 393 28.47 38.55 5.89
C GLU A 393 28.24 37.05 5.64
N LEU A 394 28.25 36.65 4.37
CA LEU A 394 27.95 35.28 3.95
C LEU A 394 29.25 34.54 3.65
N ASP A 395 29.62 33.59 4.50
CA ASP A 395 30.63 32.60 4.17
C ASP A 395 30.10 31.17 4.43
N ASN A 396 30.30 30.30 3.43
CA ASN A 396 29.97 28.87 3.44
C ASN A 396 28.58 28.48 4.03
N GLY A 397 27.53 29.22 3.68
CA GLY A 397 26.13 28.77 3.80
C GLY A 397 25.53 28.76 5.21
N ARG A 398 26.13 29.44 6.19
CA ARG A 398 25.58 29.58 7.55
C ARG A 398 25.12 31.02 7.83
N ILE A 399 23.97 31.17 8.49
CA ILE A 399 23.39 32.45 8.90
C ILE A 399 23.47 32.54 10.43
N TYR A 400 24.08 33.62 10.95
CA TYR A 400 24.07 33.97 12.36
C TYR A 400 23.01 35.07 12.62
N TYR A 401 22.45 35.12 13.83
CA TYR A 401 21.39 36.06 14.20
C TYR A 401 21.81 37.01 15.33
N CYS A 402 21.61 38.31 15.11
CA CYS A 402 21.71 39.33 16.15
C CYS A 402 20.47 39.29 17.08
N ASN A 403 20.68 39.56 18.36
CA ASN A 403 19.65 39.68 19.37
C ASN A 403 19.63 41.13 19.91
N GLY A 404 18.47 41.65 20.31
CA GLY A 404 18.43 42.91 21.05
C GLY A 404 18.29 44.23 20.28
N ILE A 405 17.32 44.34 19.34
CA ILE A 405 16.77 45.65 18.97
C ILE A 405 15.26 45.66 19.23
N LYS A 406 14.78 46.68 19.97
CA LYS A 406 13.37 47.10 19.96
C LYS A 406 13.09 47.69 18.58
N THR A 407 12.75 46.85 17.61
CA THR A 407 12.35 47.35 16.29
C THR A 407 10.89 47.78 16.35
N GLU A 408 10.66 49.08 16.51
CA GLU A 408 9.39 49.69 16.13
C GLU A 408 9.04 49.34 14.67
N VAL A 409 7.77 49.46 14.30
CA VAL A 409 7.20 49.10 12.98
C VAL A 409 7.72 49.98 11.81
N SER A 410 8.75 50.79 12.08
CA SER A 410 9.29 51.87 11.25
C SER A 410 10.45 51.50 10.32
N LYS A 411 11.08 50.32 10.42
CA LYS A 411 12.26 49.95 9.60
C LYS A 411 12.17 48.60 8.88
N ILE A 412 11.25 48.50 7.89
CA ILE A 412 11.47 47.61 6.73
C ILE A 412 12.49 48.30 5.82
N LYS A 413 13.79 48.08 6.08
CA LYS A 413 14.88 48.58 5.22
C LYS A 413 14.84 47.94 3.82
N GLU A 414 15.50 48.61 2.89
CA GLU A 414 15.28 48.52 1.45
C GLU A 414 15.78 47.22 0.79
N GLU A 415 15.48 47.12 -0.50
CA GLU A 415 15.47 45.94 -1.35
C GLU A 415 16.62 44.95 -1.14
N ASN A 416 16.28 43.76 -0.64
CA ASN A 416 17.17 42.60 -0.67
C ASN A 416 16.93 41.82 -1.98
N PRO A 417 17.97 41.51 -2.79
CA PRO A 417 17.82 40.82 -4.08
C PRO A 417 17.20 39.41 -3.98
N SER A 418 17.12 38.82 -2.79
CA SER A 418 16.42 37.54 -2.55
C SER A 418 14.89 37.68 -2.39
N GLY A 419 14.35 38.90 -2.26
CA GLY A 419 12.93 39.16 -2.05
C GLY A 419 12.38 38.63 -0.71
N LEU A 420 13.26 38.40 0.28
CA LEU A 420 12.94 37.90 1.61
C LEU A 420 12.85 39.03 2.64
N TYR A 421 11.75 39.06 3.39
CA TYR A 421 11.47 40.06 4.43
C TYR A 421 11.32 39.40 5.80
N LEU A 422 11.69 40.11 6.87
CA LEU A 422 11.48 39.70 8.27
C LEU A 422 10.55 40.70 8.97
N LEU A 423 9.49 40.20 9.60
CA LEU A 423 8.53 40.98 10.37
C LEU A 423 8.54 40.52 11.83
N ASN A 424 9.00 41.39 12.73
CA ASN A 424 8.92 41.20 14.17
C ASN A 424 7.67 41.94 14.69
N ILE A 425 6.84 41.24 15.47
CA ILE A 425 5.57 41.73 16.00
C ILE A 425 5.59 41.57 17.52
N ASP A 426 5.42 42.66 18.26
CA ASP A 426 5.15 42.63 19.71
C ASP A 426 3.65 42.79 19.92
N LEU A 427 2.99 41.75 20.44
CA LEU A 427 1.53 41.75 20.57
C LEU A 427 0.99 42.68 21.66
N ASN A 428 1.84 43.35 22.43
CA ASN A 428 1.39 44.39 23.36
C ASN A 428 1.31 45.76 22.69
N ASN A 429 1.83 45.93 21.47
CA ASN A 429 2.03 47.25 20.86
C ASN A 429 2.06 47.18 19.31
N PHE A 430 1.03 46.60 18.69
CA PHE A 430 0.93 46.44 17.24
C PHE A 430 -0.41 46.91 16.69
N ASN A 431 -0.39 47.46 15.47
CA ASN A 431 -1.58 47.76 14.68
C ASN A 431 -1.61 46.84 13.46
N ILE A 432 -2.66 46.03 13.35
CA ILE A 432 -2.77 45.00 12.32
C ILE A 432 -3.02 45.57 10.92
N ASP A 433 -3.78 46.66 10.82
CA ASP A 433 -4.13 47.30 9.54
C ASP A 433 -2.93 48.05 8.96
N GLU A 434 -2.07 48.63 9.80
CA GLU A 434 -0.81 49.25 9.35
C GLU A 434 0.15 48.20 8.76
N ILE A 435 0.24 47.02 9.40
CA ILE A 435 1.08 45.90 8.92
C ILE A 435 0.55 45.37 7.59
N LEU A 436 -0.76 45.15 7.47
CA LEU A 436 -1.38 44.66 6.24
C LEU A 436 -1.22 45.65 5.08
N ASN A 437 -1.49 46.94 5.29
CA ASN A 437 -1.26 47.99 4.30
C ASN A 437 0.21 48.03 3.82
N LYS A 438 1.18 47.87 4.71
CA LYS A 438 2.61 47.81 4.33
C LYS A 438 2.96 46.58 3.49
N ILE A 439 2.36 45.42 3.77
CA ILE A 439 2.59 44.17 3.04
C ILE A 439 1.99 44.24 1.63
N GLU A 440 0.78 44.80 1.50
CA GLU A 440 0.11 44.97 0.21
C GLU A 440 0.82 46.02 -0.67
N ASN A 441 1.13 47.20 -0.11
CA ASN A 441 1.80 48.27 -0.85
C ASN A 441 3.21 47.87 -1.33
N LYS A 442 3.97 47.09 -0.55
CA LYS A 442 5.29 46.58 -0.95
C LYS A 442 5.24 45.26 -1.75
N LYS A 443 4.05 44.74 -2.11
CA LYS A 443 3.85 43.48 -2.87
C LYS A 443 4.66 42.29 -2.32
N ILE A 444 4.78 42.17 -1.00
CA ILE A 444 5.64 41.17 -0.36
C ILE A 444 5.10 39.75 -0.59
N LYS A 445 5.89 38.88 -1.25
CA LYS A 445 5.51 37.48 -1.53
C LYS A 445 6.08 36.45 -0.56
N LYS A 446 7.15 36.78 0.18
CA LYS A 446 7.85 35.87 1.12
C LYS A 446 8.23 36.61 2.40
N LEU A 447 7.85 36.06 3.57
CA LEU A 447 7.92 36.76 4.86
C LEU A 447 8.26 35.83 6.03
N PHE A 448 9.37 36.05 6.72
CA PHE A 448 9.59 35.45 8.05
C PHE A 448 8.85 36.27 9.10
N VAL A 449 8.11 35.62 10.00
CA VAL A 449 7.31 36.29 11.02
C VAL A 449 7.78 35.86 12.41
N SER A 450 8.23 36.80 13.24
CA SER A 450 8.46 36.59 14.67
C SER A 450 7.36 37.25 15.47
N ILE A 451 6.64 36.46 16.25
CA ILE A 451 5.62 36.97 17.16
C ILE A 451 6.19 36.85 18.57
N ARG A 452 6.45 37.99 19.20
CA ARG A 452 6.83 38.11 20.61
C ARG A 452 5.58 38.49 21.39
N ASN A 453 5.35 37.80 22.50
CA ASN A 453 4.25 38.10 23.38
C ASN A 453 4.63 37.76 24.82
N ASN A 454 4.39 38.69 25.73
CA ASN A 454 4.69 38.55 27.14
C ASN A 454 3.43 38.24 27.98
N GLN A 455 2.21 38.28 27.41
CA GLN A 455 0.97 38.01 28.15
C GLN A 455 -0.07 37.19 27.34
N ASN A 456 -0.69 36.21 27.99
CA ASN A 456 -1.72 35.35 27.38
C ASN A 456 -3.12 36.01 27.43
N SER A 457 -3.33 37.06 26.63
CA SER A 457 -4.69 37.59 26.40
C SER A 457 -5.39 36.87 25.24
N THR A 458 -6.72 36.73 25.33
CA THR A 458 -7.55 36.17 24.24
C THR A 458 -7.58 37.07 23.01
N GLN A 459 -7.39 38.38 23.20
CA GLN A 459 -7.34 39.37 22.11
C GLN A 459 -6.08 39.19 21.25
N ASN A 460 -4.90 39.17 21.90
CA ASN A 460 -3.60 38.98 21.24
C ASN A 460 -3.58 37.67 20.42
N LYS A 461 -4.24 36.62 20.90
CA LYS A 461 -4.45 35.36 20.17
C LYS A 461 -5.25 35.56 18.88
N ASN A 462 -6.40 36.23 18.96
CA ASN A 462 -7.34 36.35 17.85
C ASN A 462 -6.75 37.22 16.73
N GLU A 463 -6.09 38.33 17.09
CA GLU A 463 -5.46 39.25 16.15
C GLU A 463 -4.23 38.62 15.47
N ALA A 464 -3.37 37.91 16.21
CA ALA A 464 -2.26 37.16 15.62
C ALA A 464 -2.75 36.06 14.65
N LEU A 465 -3.87 35.40 14.97
CA LEU A 465 -4.51 34.44 14.08
C LEU A 465 -5.12 35.08 12.83
N PHE A 466 -5.76 36.24 12.98
CA PHE A 466 -6.30 37.01 11.86
C PHE A 466 -5.18 37.40 10.89
N LEU A 467 -4.05 37.92 11.38
CA LEU A 467 -2.90 38.26 10.54
C LEU A 467 -2.39 37.04 9.75
N LEU A 468 -2.13 35.92 10.42
CA LEU A 468 -1.59 34.71 9.77
C LEU A 468 -2.58 34.09 8.78
N GLY A 469 -3.89 34.18 9.07
CA GLY A 469 -4.95 33.81 8.13
C GLY A 469 -5.00 34.75 6.91
N HIS A 470 -4.85 36.06 7.12
CA HIS A 470 -4.85 37.06 6.06
C HIS A 470 -3.63 36.89 5.13
N LEU A 471 -2.43 36.72 5.69
CA LEU A 471 -1.20 36.45 4.93
C LEU A 471 -1.38 35.22 4.02
N LYS A 472 -1.96 34.15 4.57
CA LYS A 472 -2.26 32.93 3.83
C LYS A 472 -3.27 33.15 2.70
N ASN A 473 -4.37 33.86 2.97
CA ASN A 473 -5.38 34.18 1.96
C ASN A 473 -4.85 35.07 0.82
N LYS A 474 -3.82 35.88 1.09
CA LYS A 474 -3.13 36.72 0.09
C LYS A 474 -1.96 36.00 -0.60
N ASN A 475 -1.81 34.67 -0.42
CA ASN A 475 -0.70 33.85 -0.95
C ASN A 475 0.71 34.37 -0.58
N VAL A 476 0.84 35.02 0.58
CA VAL A 476 2.15 35.41 1.13
C VAL A 476 2.75 34.18 1.82
N ASN A 477 3.85 33.66 1.28
CA ASN A 477 4.54 32.51 1.87
C ASN A 477 5.27 32.95 3.14
N PHE A 478 4.90 32.40 4.30
CA PHE A 478 5.52 32.77 5.57
C PHE A 478 6.00 31.60 6.43
N LYS A 479 6.96 31.90 7.31
CA LYS A 479 7.50 30.96 8.31
C LYS A 479 7.58 31.63 9.68
N LEU A 480 7.05 30.97 10.70
CA LEU A 480 7.18 31.44 12.09
C LEU A 480 8.58 31.16 12.63
N THR A 481 9.22 32.17 13.22
CA THR A 481 10.54 32.05 13.86
C THR A 481 10.47 31.75 15.36
N ARG A 482 9.29 31.91 15.97
CA ARG A 482 9.00 31.58 17.38
C ARG A 482 7.66 30.83 17.49
N PRO A 483 7.45 29.97 18.50
CA PRO A 483 6.21 29.21 18.62
C PRO A 483 5.14 30.14 19.18
N LEU A 484 3.94 30.09 18.60
CA LEU A 484 2.77 30.70 19.25
C LEU A 484 2.45 29.92 20.54
N PRO A 485 1.98 30.59 21.61
CA PRO A 485 1.74 29.95 22.90
C PRO A 485 0.82 28.71 22.80
N ARG A 486 1.23 27.57 23.40
CA ARG A 486 0.46 26.30 23.32
C ARG A 486 -0.99 26.45 23.80
N GLY A 487 -1.21 27.26 24.85
CA GLY A 487 -2.53 27.54 25.40
C GLY A 487 -3.51 28.23 24.43
N TRP A 488 -3.02 28.80 23.33
CA TRP A 488 -3.89 29.41 22.32
C TRP A 488 -4.66 28.40 21.47
N PHE A 489 -4.14 27.19 21.29
CA PHE A 489 -4.66 26.22 20.31
C PHE A 489 -5.20 24.94 20.90
N GLY A 490 -4.91 24.65 22.18
CA GLY A 490 -5.37 23.44 22.86
C GLY A 490 -5.12 22.19 22.02
N PHE A 491 -6.15 21.33 21.92
CA PHE A 491 -6.11 20.08 21.16
C PHE A 491 -5.94 20.25 19.63
N ASP A 492 -6.05 21.45 19.05
CA ASP A 492 -5.80 21.71 17.63
C ASP A 492 -4.35 22.14 17.31
N TYR A 493 -3.47 22.24 18.32
CA TYR A 493 -2.08 22.71 18.15
C TYR A 493 -1.33 21.99 17.01
N PHE A 494 -1.52 20.68 16.82
CA PHE A 494 -0.90 19.92 15.72
C PHE A 494 -1.44 20.30 14.33
N ARG A 495 -2.73 20.62 14.22
CA ARG A 495 -3.36 21.05 12.96
C ARG A 495 -2.89 22.46 12.60
N VAL A 496 -2.77 23.33 13.60
CA VAL A 496 -2.33 24.72 13.43
C VAL A 496 -0.82 24.79 13.17
N SER A 497 0.03 24.09 13.92
CA SER A 497 1.49 24.10 13.72
C SER A 497 1.92 23.49 12.38
N ARG A 498 1.19 22.47 11.89
CA ARG A 498 1.35 21.95 10.52
C ARG A 498 0.88 22.95 9.46
N ALA A 499 -0.20 23.71 9.71
CA ALA A 499 -0.70 24.74 8.80
C ALA A 499 0.13 26.04 8.78
N LEU A 500 0.99 26.26 9.79
CA LEU A 500 1.88 27.43 9.97
C LEU A 500 3.38 27.08 9.82
N ASN A 501 3.69 25.88 9.34
CA ASN A 501 5.01 25.42 8.93
C ASN A 501 6.13 25.50 10.00
N ALA A 502 5.82 25.09 11.25
CA ALA A 502 6.76 25.13 12.37
C ALA A 502 7.98 24.16 12.24
N PRO A 503 9.13 24.46 12.89
CA PRO A 503 10.37 23.67 12.80
C PRO A 503 10.25 22.19 13.20
N GLN A 504 11.12 21.34 12.65
CA GLN A 504 11.07 19.89 12.87
C GLN A 504 11.50 19.48 14.29
N SER A 505 12.60 20.04 14.80
CA SER A 505 13.10 19.77 16.17
C SER A 505 12.07 20.02 17.28
N TRP A 506 11.05 20.84 17.02
CA TRP A 506 9.96 21.10 17.96
C TRP A 506 8.82 20.08 17.87
N LYS A 507 8.63 19.44 16.71
CA LYS A 507 7.76 18.26 16.57
C LYS A 507 8.42 17.06 17.26
N ASP A 508 9.74 16.94 17.13
CA ASP A 508 10.56 15.90 17.77
C ASP A 508 10.64 16.07 19.31
N SER A 509 10.44 17.30 19.81
CA SER A 509 10.40 17.61 21.25
C SER A 509 9.22 17.00 22.02
N MET A 510 8.34 16.24 21.36
CA MET A 510 7.19 15.56 21.97
C MET A 510 7.23 14.03 21.92
N GLU A 511 8.26 13.37 21.39
CA GLU A 511 8.21 11.91 21.06
C GLU A 511 8.19 10.89 22.24
N LEU A 512 7.63 11.23 23.41
CA LEU A 512 7.60 10.39 24.63
C LEU A 512 6.32 10.74 25.46
N PHE A 513 5.49 9.79 25.98
CA PHE A 513 4.22 10.08 26.74
C PHE A 513 3.83 9.15 27.99
N TYR A 514 3.56 9.69 29.24
CA TYR A 514 3.30 9.13 30.64
C TYR A 514 2.04 9.72 31.29
N ILE A 515 1.19 8.96 31.98
CA ILE A 515 -0.04 9.55 32.57
C ILE A 515 0.20 10.33 33.88
N GLU A 516 -0.39 11.53 34.03
CA GLU A 516 -0.59 12.25 35.30
C GLU A 516 -1.99 12.87 35.32
N ASN A 517 -2.72 12.71 36.42
CA ASN A 517 -4.17 12.99 36.53
C ASN A 517 -4.98 12.35 35.39
N GLU A 518 -4.73 11.07 35.12
CA GLU A 518 -5.41 10.25 34.09
C GLU A 518 -5.21 10.71 32.61
N GLN A 519 -4.20 11.56 32.29
CA GLN A 519 -3.78 11.96 30.91
C GLN A 519 -2.25 11.95 30.62
N ILE A 520 -1.79 11.70 29.36
CA ILE A 520 -0.43 11.18 28.94
C ILE A 520 0.73 12.24 28.59
N LYS A 521 2.06 12.02 28.92
CA LYS A 521 3.29 12.95 29.02
C LYS A 521 4.87 12.58 28.85
N ILE A 522 5.53 11.49 29.37
CA ILE A 522 6.97 10.94 29.35
C ILE A 522 8.08 11.88 28.82
N ARG A 523 9.23 11.91 29.54
CA ARG A 523 10.56 11.80 28.88
C ARG A 523 11.56 10.94 29.67
N ASN A 524 12.05 9.84 29.08
CA ASN A 524 13.49 9.55 28.91
C ASN A 524 13.75 8.33 28.00
N ILE A 525 14.95 8.30 27.39
CA ILE A 525 15.31 7.51 26.21
C ILE A 525 16.20 6.31 26.59
N ILE A 526 16.01 5.15 25.95
CA ILE A 526 17.06 4.22 25.46
C ILE A 526 16.45 3.34 24.35
N ASN A 527 17.15 3.25 23.21
CA ASN A 527 16.98 2.36 22.04
C ASN A 527 15.72 1.48 21.90
N ILE A 528 14.86 1.77 20.91
CA ILE A 528 14.29 0.76 19.99
C ILE A 528 14.11 1.40 18.60
N ASP A 529 14.62 0.76 17.54
CA ASP A 529 14.32 1.11 16.14
C ASP A 529 12.88 0.70 15.77
N GLY A 530 12.07 1.60 15.18
CA GLY A 530 10.70 1.27 14.77
C GLY A 530 10.01 2.27 13.83
N PRO A 531 8.96 1.85 13.09
CA PRO A 531 8.42 2.63 11.96
C PRO A 531 7.55 3.82 12.39
N LYS A 532 7.80 4.99 11.76
CA LYS A 532 7.15 6.26 12.11
C LYS A 532 5.72 6.39 11.56
N LEU A 533 4.76 6.69 12.44
CA LEU A 533 3.34 6.95 12.14
C LEU A 533 3.14 8.26 11.33
N LYS A 534 3.40 8.23 10.02
CA LYS A 534 3.28 9.42 9.14
C LYS A 534 1.88 9.66 8.54
N TYR A 535 0.96 8.67 8.59
CA TYR A 535 -0.26 8.65 7.76
C TYR A 535 -1.57 8.43 8.55
N MET A 536 -1.93 9.35 9.45
CA MET A 536 -3.30 9.45 9.99
C MET A 536 -4.00 10.72 9.49
N PRO A 537 -5.22 10.63 8.93
CA PRO A 537 -6.07 11.79 8.67
C PRO A 537 -6.71 12.31 9.98
N SER A 538 -7.30 13.52 9.90
CA SER A 538 -7.96 14.38 10.92
C SER A 538 -7.97 14.06 12.45
N ARG A 539 -8.07 15.12 13.27
CA ARG A 539 -8.15 15.06 14.74
C ARG A 539 -9.20 14.07 15.29
N ASN A 540 -10.37 13.97 14.67
CA ASN A 540 -11.41 13.04 15.12
C ASN A 540 -11.04 11.58 14.82
N GLN A 541 -10.27 11.33 13.75
CA GLN A 541 -9.87 9.99 13.34
C GLN A 541 -8.80 9.39 14.27
N ILE A 542 -7.92 10.23 14.82
CA ILE A 542 -6.97 9.85 15.87
C ILE A 542 -7.71 9.47 17.15
N TYR A 543 -8.72 10.25 17.56
CA TYR A 543 -9.46 10.03 18.81
C TYR A 543 -10.24 8.70 18.83
N GLU A 544 -11.02 8.37 17.78
CA GLU A 544 -11.73 7.08 17.81
C GLU A 544 -10.82 5.87 17.53
N TYR A 545 -9.67 6.04 16.85
CA TYR A 545 -8.68 4.95 16.70
C TYR A 545 -8.21 4.48 18.07
N PHE A 546 -7.74 5.39 18.95
CA PHE A 546 -7.39 5.02 20.32
C PHE A 546 -8.61 4.54 21.14
N SER A 547 -9.80 5.09 20.91
CA SER A 547 -11.03 4.64 21.59
C SER A 547 -11.44 3.20 21.24
N TYR A 548 -11.08 2.69 20.05
CA TYR A 548 -11.35 1.32 19.63
C TYR A 548 -10.41 0.30 20.30
N PHE A 549 -9.10 0.61 20.35
CA PHE A 549 -8.11 -0.30 20.94
C PHE A 549 -8.20 -0.40 22.47
N TYR A 550 -8.57 0.68 23.16
CA TYR A 550 -8.67 0.67 24.63
C TYR A 550 -10.03 0.17 25.18
N ASN A 551 -11.07 0.02 24.36
CA ASN A 551 -12.39 -0.48 24.78
C ASN A 551 -12.68 -1.94 24.38
N ARG A 552 -11.68 -2.74 23.97
CA ARG A 552 -11.87 -4.20 23.96
C ARG A 552 -12.12 -4.67 25.39
N PRO A 553 -13.24 -5.38 25.68
CA PRO A 553 -13.33 -6.14 26.91
C PRO A 553 -12.15 -7.12 26.94
N ARG A 554 -11.31 -7.06 27.97
CA ARG A 554 -10.33 -8.14 28.19
C ARG A 554 -11.11 -9.45 28.22
N ARG A 555 -10.69 -10.44 27.42
CA ARG A 555 -11.11 -11.83 27.65
C ARG A 555 -10.72 -12.15 29.09
N MET A 556 -11.70 -12.15 30.00
CA MET A 556 -11.48 -12.60 31.36
C MET A 556 -11.12 -14.09 31.26
N GLN A 557 -9.85 -14.41 31.51
CA GLN A 557 -9.53 -15.74 32.02
C GLN A 557 -10.34 -15.89 33.31
N LYS A 558 -11.16 -16.94 33.40
CA LYS A 558 -11.80 -17.29 34.67
C LYS A 558 -10.69 -17.42 35.73
N PRO A 559 -10.77 -16.70 36.86
CA PRO A 559 -9.89 -16.97 37.98
C PRO A 559 -10.05 -18.44 38.38
N LYS A 560 -8.94 -19.12 38.71
CA LYS A 560 -9.04 -20.36 39.47
C LYS A 560 -9.59 -20.00 40.85
N GLU A 561 -10.55 -20.79 41.33
CA GLU A 561 -11.03 -20.69 42.71
C GLU A 561 -9.95 -21.22 43.65
N GLU A 562 -9.18 -20.33 44.27
CA GLU A 562 -8.38 -20.66 45.45
C GLU A 562 -9.10 -20.14 46.71
N LEU A 563 -9.55 -21.08 47.53
CA LEU A 563 -10.23 -20.84 48.80
C LEU A 563 -9.26 -20.26 49.84
N ILE A 564 -9.21 -18.94 49.96
CA ILE A 564 -8.47 -18.28 51.06
C ILE A 564 -9.30 -18.36 52.35
N LYS A 565 -8.97 -19.33 53.21
CA LYS A 565 -9.42 -19.42 54.62
C LYS A 565 -8.30 -19.04 55.59
N VAL A 566 -8.26 -17.78 56.04
CA VAL A 566 -7.60 -17.36 57.30
C VAL A 566 -8.41 -16.18 57.85
N LYS A 567 -9.35 -16.38 58.79
CA LYS A 567 -9.18 -16.47 60.25
C LYS A 567 -8.75 -15.13 60.89
N ALA A 568 -9.72 -14.46 61.51
CA ALA A 568 -9.53 -13.20 62.24
C ALA A 568 -8.72 -13.40 63.53
N VAL A 569 -7.99 -12.36 63.92
CA VAL A 569 -7.43 -12.16 65.26
C VAL A 569 -7.71 -10.71 65.66
N TRP A 570 -8.28 -10.52 66.85
CA TRP A 570 -8.51 -9.21 67.47
C TRP A 570 -7.33 -8.87 68.37
N GLY A 571 -6.97 -7.59 68.46
CA GLY A 571 -5.88 -7.07 69.28
C GLY A 571 -5.83 -5.55 69.18
#